data_AF-A0A845VEW7-F1
#
_entry.id   AF-A0A845VEW7-F1
#
_cell.length_a   1.000
_cell.length_b   1.000
_cell.length_c   1.000
_cell.angle_alpha   90.00
_cell.angle_beta   90.00
_cell.angle_gamma   90.00
#
_symmetry.space_group_name_H-M   'P 1'
#
loop_
_entity.id
_entity.type
_entity.pdbx_description
1 polymer ?
#
loop_
_entity_poly.entity_id
_entity_poly.type
_entity_poly.pdbx_seq_one_letter_code
_entity_poly.pdbx_strand_id
1 'polypeptide(L)'
;MTEDNAHIESCPLDPPLSAEEARVLGCLIEKEATTPEAYPLTQNACVTAANQKTSRHPIMKLDPGRVGQALRQLEQRGLVRSEFGARATRYAHQADSGLELTPPQRALLGLLLLRGPQTLAELLARSERLHRFDDLDEVRYCLDRLAGRDAPLVIGLPRGPGQREDRYAHTLTGKIDRPAAAAKAAGESVNEAAAANLESRMSALEERMAALEAGMKMLLPDGSQPSA
;
A
#
# COMPACT_ATOMS: atom_id res chain seq x y z
N MET A 1 10.10 33.46 0.47
CA MET A 1 8.87 32.62 0.52
C MET A 1 9.33 31.19 0.40
N THR A 2 9.71 30.62 1.55
CA THR A 2 10.27 29.28 1.70
C THR A 2 9.39 28.55 2.68
N GLU A 3 8.54 27.66 2.19
CA GLU A 3 8.12 26.46 2.91
C GLU A 3 7.90 25.37 1.85
N ASP A 4 9.02 24.79 1.43
CA ASP A 4 9.09 23.35 1.15
C ASP A 4 8.81 22.66 2.49
N ASN A 5 7.73 21.88 2.57
CA ASN A 5 7.62 20.86 3.61
C ASN A 5 6.91 19.62 3.05
N ALA A 6 7.71 18.57 2.90
CA ALA A 6 7.36 17.27 2.38
C ALA A 6 6.34 16.52 3.27
N HIS A 7 5.82 15.42 2.71
CA HIS A 7 4.90 14.42 3.28
C HIS A 7 3.43 14.57 2.87
N ILE A 8 3.17 14.46 1.57
CA ILE A 8 1.91 13.88 1.13
C ILE A 8 2.07 12.35 1.23
N GLU A 9 1.77 11.76 2.40
CA GLU A 9 1.31 10.36 2.44
C GLU A 9 -0.06 10.35 1.73
N SER A 10 -0.03 10.37 0.39
CA SER A 10 -1.21 10.56 -0.45
C SER A 10 -2.02 9.27 -0.52
N CYS A 11 -3.27 9.33 -0.09
CA CYS A 11 -4.26 8.35 -0.52
C CYS A 11 -4.31 8.36 -2.06
N PRO A 12 -4.22 7.20 -2.73
CA PRO A 12 -4.25 7.15 -4.20
C PRO A 12 -5.62 7.52 -4.79
N LEU A 13 -6.64 7.66 -3.93
CA LEU A 13 -7.97 8.10 -4.30
C LEU A 13 -8.26 9.47 -3.68
N ASP A 14 -8.71 10.41 -4.50
CA ASP A 14 -9.23 11.71 -4.07
C ASP A 14 -10.69 11.87 -4.53
N PRO A 15 -11.67 11.90 -3.60
CA PRO A 15 -11.51 11.78 -2.15
C PRO A 15 -11.16 10.33 -1.72
N PRO A 16 -10.65 10.11 -0.50
CA PRO A 16 -10.50 8.75 0.04
C PRO A 16 -11.82 7.98 0.10
N LEU A 17 -11.74 6.66 0.22
CA LEU A 17 -12.90 5.82 0.52
C LEU A 17 -13.34 6.02 1.97
N SER A 18 -14.64 6.06 2.19
CA SER A 18 -15.25 5.85 3.48
C SER A 18 -15.05 4.40 3.96
N ALA A 19 -15.20 4.17 5.26
CA ALA A 19 -15.15 2.83 5.83
C ALA A 19 -16.22 1.88 5.25
N GLU A 20 -17.38 2.42 4.86
CA GLU A 20 -18.47 1.68 4.23
C GLU A 20 -18.13 1.28 2.80
N GLU A 21 -17.60 2.20 1.99
CA GLU A 21 -17.12 1.91 0.62
C GLU A 21 -16.00 0.85 0.65
N ALA A 22 -15.00 1.02 1.52
CA ALA A 22 -13.91 0.06 1.69
C ALA A 22 -14.44 -1.33 2.09
N ARG A 23 -15.40 -1.39 3.01
CA ARG A 23 -16.06 -2.64 3.42
C ARG A 23 -16.76 -3.31 2.24
N VAL A 24 -17.56 -2.57 1.48
CA VAL A 24 -18.32 -3.11 0.35
C VAL A 24 -17.39 -3.62 -0.75
N LEU A 25 -16.35 -2.85 -1.09
CA LEU A 25 -15.35 -3.26 -2.08
C LEU A 25 -14.62 -4.54 -1.65
N GLY A 26 -14.17 -4.60 -0.39
CA GLY A 26 -13.55 -5.81 0.16
C GLY A 26 -14.48 -7.03 0.13
N CYS A 27 -15.78 -6.84 0.37
CA CYS A 27 -16.76 -7.93 0.29
C CYS A 27 -16.91 -8.46 -1.13
N LEU A 28 -16.93 -7.58 -2.14
CA LEU A 28 -17.01 -7.98 -3.53
C LEU A 28 -15.77 -8.79 -3.94
N ILE A 29 -14.57 -8.31 -3.58
CA ILE A 29 -13.30 -9.01 -3.84
C ILE A 29 -13.28 -10.40 -3.19
N GLU A 30 -13.64 -10.50 -1.92
CA GLU A 30 -13.68 -11.79 -1.21
C GLU A 30 -14.68 -12.76 -1.87
N LYS A 31 -15.86 -12.27 -2.27
CA LYS A 31 -16.95 -13.11 -2.76
C LYS A 31 -16.79 -13.53 -4.22
N GLU A 32 -16.06 -12.77 -5.03
CA GLU A 32 -15.61 -13.22 -6.36
C GLU A 32 -14.80 -14.52 -6.24
N ALA A 33 -13.82 -14.55 -5.32
CA ALA A 33 -12.93 -15.70 -5.18
C ALA A 33 -13.56 -16.86 -4.39
N THR A 34 -14.29 -16.55 -3.31
CA THR A 34 -14.76 -17.58 -2.36
C THR A 34 -16.13 -18.17 -2.70
N THR A 35 -16.95 -17.46 -3.46
CA THR A 35 -18.32 -17.86 -3.82
C THR A 35 -18.65 -17.44 -5.26
N PRO A 36 -17.92 -17.94 -6.27
CA PRO A 36 -18.09 -17.53 -7.67
C PRO A 36 -19.50 -17.79 -8.20
N GLU A 37 -20.21 -18.79 -7.67
CA GLU A 37 -21.59 -19.13 -8.02
C GLU A 37 -22.61 -18.05 -7.60
N ALA A 38 -22.29 -17.29 -6.56
CA ALA A 38 -23.13 -16.20 -6.06
C ALA A 38 -22.76 -14.85 -6.68
N TYR A 39 -21.61 -14.75 -7.34
CA TYR A 39 -21.07 -13.53 -7.94
C TYR A 39 -21.52 -13.38 -9.41
N PRO A 40 -21.81 -12.16 -9.91
CA PRO A 40 -21.83 -10.86 -9.22
C PRO A 40 -22.96 -10.74 -8.18
N LEU A 41 -22.73 -9.95 -7.12
CA LEU A 41 -23.61 -9.91 -5.94
C LEU A 41 -24.79 -8.94 -6.14
N THR A 42 -25.95 -9.27 -5.56
CA THR A 42 -27.03 -8.28 -5.38
C THR A 42 -26.72 -7.35 -4.20
N GLN A 43 -27.42 -6.21 -4.10
CA GLN A 43 -27.30 -5.30 -2.95
C GLN A 43 -27.56 -6.02 -1.61
N ASN A 44 -28.56 -6.90 -1.53
CA ASN A 44 -28.85 -7.68 -0.31
C ASN A 44 -27.73 -8.67 0.04
N ALA A 45 -27.11 -9.28 -0.97
CA ALA A 45 -25.94 -10.13 -0.75
C ALA A 45 -24.74 -9.31 -0.25
N CYS A 46 -24.55 -8.08 -0.75
CA CYS A 46 -23.53 -7.16 -0.26
C CYS A 46 -23.76 -6.77 1.21
N VAL A 47 -25.01 -6.46 1.60
CA VAL A 47 -25.38 -6.20 3.01
C VAL A 47 -25.03 -7.39 3.89
N THR A 48 -25.41 -8.60 3.45
CA THR A 48 -25.12 -9.83 4.19
C THR A 48 -23.61 -10.05 4.34
N ALA A 49 -22.83 -9.81 3.28
CA ALA A 49 -21.37 -9.94 3.30
C ALA A 49 -20.69 -8.87 4.17
N ALA A 50 -21.17 -7.62 4.14
CA ALA A 50 -20.60 -6.51 4.91
C ALA A 50 -20.75 -6.68 6.43
N ASN A 51 -21.85 -7.35 6.84
CA ASN A 51 -22.25 -7.54 8.23
C ASN A 51 -21.87 -8.93 8.80
N GLN A 52 -21.02 -9.69 8.12
CA GLN A 52 -20.56 -10.99 8.62
C GLN A 52 -19.81 -10.83 9.97
N LYS A 53 -20.03 -11.78 10.88
CA LYS A 53 -19.35 -11.81 12.19
C LYS A 53 -17.92 -12.32 12.11
N THR A 54 -17.61 -13.09 11.07
CA THR A 54 -16.29 -13.64 10.79
C THR A 54 -15.64 -12.85 9.66
N SER A 55 -14.31 -12.85 9.62
CA SER A 55 -13.54 -12.18 8.57
C SER A 55 -13.79 -10.67 8.44
N ARG A 56 -14.29 -10.01 9.48
CA ARG A 56 -14.54 -8.56 9.51
C ARG A 56 -13.92 -7.94 10.75
N HIS A 57 -13.16 -6.86 10.56
CA HIS A 57 -12.66 -6.05 11.65
C HIS A 57 -12.60 -4.57 11.21
N PRO A 58 -13.42 -3.67 11.81
CA PRO A 58 -14.42 -3.94 12.84
C PRO A 58 -15.68 -4.64 12.29
N ILE A 59 -16.44 -5.31 13.14
CA ILE A 59 -17.78 -5.81 12.78
C ILE A 59 -18.70 -4.59 12.59
N MET A 60 -19.36 -4.52 11.43
CA MET A 60 -20.28 -3.43 11.09
C MET A 60 -21.73 -3.93 11.05
N LYS A 61 -22.66 -2.98 11.11
CA LYS A 61 -24.10 -3.19 10.91
C LYS A 61 -24.62 -2.16 9.92
N LEU A 62 -24.30 -2.37 8.65
CA LEU A 62 -24.75 -1.49 7.57
C LEU A 62 -26.17 -1.86 7.17
N ASP A 63 -27.03 -0.85 7.04
CA ASP A 63 -28.36 -1.02 6.46
C ASP A 63 -28.28 -1.04 4.91
N PRO A 64 -29.34 -1.51 4.22
CA PRO A 64 -29.36 -1.55 2.77
C PRO A 64 -29.13 -0.18 2.10
N GLY A 65 -29.60 0.92 2.70
CA GLY A 65 -29.43 2.27 2.17
C GLY A 65 -27.96 2.70 2.13
N ARG A 66 -27.22 2.45 3.22
CA ARG A 66 -25.77 2.69 3.30
C ARG A 66 -24.99 1.89 2.27
N VAL A 67 -25.26 0.59 2.17
CA VAL A 67 -24.61 -0.27 1.16
C VAL A 67 -24.94 0.17 -0.26
N GLY A 68 -26.19 0.56 -0.53
CA GLY A 68 -26.60 1.08 -1.84
C GLY A 68 -25.92 2.40 -2.18
N GLN A 69 -25.72 3.29 -1.19
CA GLN A 69 -24.96 4.53 -1.37
C GLN A 69 -23.49 4.23 -1.68
N ALA A 70 -22.84 3.36 -0.92
CA ALA A 70 -21.46 2.94 -1.14
C ALA A 70 -21.26 2.32 -2.53
N LEU A 71 -22.18 1.45 -2.98
CA LEU A 71 -22.12 0.85 -4.32
C LEU A 71 -22.17 1.91 -5.43
N ARG A 72 -23.06 2.90 -5.32
CA ARG A 72 -23.16 4.00 -6.30
C ARG A 72 -21.90 4.86 -6.32
N GLN A 73 -21.31 5.16 -5.15
CA GLN A 73 -20.08 5.94 -5.07
C GLN A 73 -18.89 5.16 -5.67
N LEU A 74 -18.80 3.86 -5.39
CA LEU A 74 -17.77 3.00 -5.99
C LEU A 74 -17.93 2.86 -7.51
N GLU A 75 -19.16 2.83 -8.01
CA GLU A 75 -19.45 2.79 -9.44
C GLU A 75 -19.03 4.10 -10.14
N GLN A 76 -19.32 5.26 -9.55
CA GLN A 76 -18.84 6.55 -10.05
C GLN A 76 -17.31 6.64 -10.12
N ARG A 77 -16.62 5.94 -9.22
CA ARG A 77 -15.14 5.85 -9.18
C ARG A 77 -14.58 4.77 -10.12
N GLY A 78 -15.42 4.02 -10.83
CA GLY A 78 -14.99 2.91 -11.69
C GLY A 78 -14.44 1.69 -10.93
N LEU A 79 -14.67 1.59 -9.62
CA LEU A 79 -14.21 0.47 -8.77
C LEU A 79 -15.25 -0.65 -8.68
N VAL A 80 -16.48 -0.39 -9.11
CA VAL A 80 -17.58 -1.35 -9.18
C VAL A 80 -18.32 -1.14 -10.50
N ARG A 81 -18.84 -2.22 -11.09
CA ARG A 81 -19.72 -2.19 -12.26
C ARG A 81 -21.07 -2.80 -11.87
N SER A 82 -22.16 -2.13 -12.23
CA SER A 82 -23.49 -2.71 -12.16
C SER A 82 -23.87 -3.46 -13.44
N GLU A 83 -24.60 -4.56 -13.26
CA GLU A 83 -25.17 -5.37 -14.33
C GLU A 83 -26.68 -5.49 -14.10
N PHE A 84 -27.45 -4.91 -15.02
CA PHE A 84 -28.92 -4.94 -14.94
C PHE A 84 -29.45 -6.30 -15.40
N GLY A 85 -29.85 -7.13 -14.44
CA GLY A 85 -30.56 -8.37 -14.71
C GLY A 85 -32.08 -8.17 -14.67
N ALA A 86 -32.82 -9.11 -15.27
CA ALA A 86 -34.30 -9.07 -15.29
C ALA A 86 -34.95 -9.11 -13.89
N ARG A 87 -34.27 -9.70 -12.89
CA ARG A 87 -34.79 -9.83 -11.51
C ARG A 87 -34.21 -8.83 -10.53
N ALA A 88 -32.95 -8.45 -10.69
CA ALA A 88 -32.23 -7.55 -9.79
C ALA A 88 -30.94 -7.06 -10.44
N THR A 89 -30.54 -5.84 -10.10
CA THR A 89 -29.19 -5.32 -10.38
C THR A 89 -28.16 -6.10 -9.57
N ARG A 90 -27.10 -6.53 -10.23
CA ARG A 90 -25.93 -7.17 -9.61
C ARG A 90 -24.70 -6.28 -9.75
N TYR A 91 -23.72 -6.49 -8.88
CA TYR A 91 -22.53 -5.65 -8.76
C TYR A 91 -21.29 -6.53 -8.75
N ALA A 92 -20.33 -6.16 -9.60
CA ALA A 92 -19.01 -6.76 -9.68
C ALA A 92 -17.96 -5.70 -9.33
N HIS A 93 -16.88 -6.06 -8.64
CA HIS A 93 -15.75 -5.14 -8.49
C HIS A 93 -15.01 -4.96 -9.82
N GLN A 94 -14.33 -3.84 -9.93
CA GLN A 94 -13.40 -3.48 -11.00
C GLN A 94 -12.05 -3.08 -10.39
N ALA A 95 -11.71 -3.58 -9.20
CA ALA A 95 -10.46 -3.26 -8.51
C ALA A 95 -9.19 -3.58 -9.34
N ASP A 96 -9.24 -4.61 -10.20
CA ASP A 96 -8.10 -4.98 -11.04
C ASP A 96 -7.74 -3.88 -12.04
N SER A 97 -8.73 -3.34 -12.74
CA SER A 97 -8.54 -2.27 -13.72
C SER A 97 -8.47 -0.90 -13.05
N GLY A 98 -9.32 -0.64 -12.05
CA GLY A 98 -9.40 0.65 -11.38
C GLY A 98 -8.23 0.97 -10.46
N LEU A 99 -7.51 -0.04 -9.96
CA LEU A 99 -6.32 0.13 -9.12
C LEU A 99 -5.08 -0.56 -9.70
N GLU A 100 -5.16 -1.06 -10.95
CA GLU A 100 -4.07 -1.75 -11.65
C GLU A 100 -3.46 -2.89 -10.80
N LEU A 101 -4.32 -3.81 -10.35
CA LEU A 101 -3.93 -4.89 -9.45
C LEU A 101 -3.76 -6.21 -10.21
N THR A 102 -2.74 -6.96 -9.83
CA THR A 102 -2.65 -8.38 -10.17
C THR A 102 -3.51 -9.22 -9.21
N PRO A 103 -3.90 -10.46 -9.55
CA PRO A 103 -4.66 -11.33 -8.66
C PRO A 103 -4.08 -11.51 -7.24
N PRO A 104 -2.76 -11.74 -7.03
CA PRO A 104 -2.19 -11.79 -5.68
C PRO A 104 -2.33 -10.46 -4.93
N GLN A 105 -2.10 -9.33 -5.61
CA GLN A 105 -2.23 -8.00 -5.01
C GLN A 105 -3.68 -7.70 -4.62
N ARG A 106 -4.65 -8.07 -5.47
CA ARG A 106 -6.08 -7.95 -5.17
C ARG A 106 -6.45 -8.73 -3.91
N ALA A 107 -5.97 -9.97 -3.77
CA ALA A 107 -6.25 -10.80 -2.61
C ALA A 107 -5.77 -10.15 -1.31
N LEU A 108 -4.52 -9.67 -1.29
CA LEU A 108 -3.95 -9.01 -0.11
C LEU A 108 -4.69 -7.70 0.22
N LEU A 109 -4.97 -6.87 -0.78
CA LEU A 109 -5.71 -5.62 -0.58
C LEU A 109 -7.13 -5.89 -0.06
N GLY A 110 -7.83 -6.90 -0.59
CA GLY A 110 -9.15 -7.31 -0.12
C GLY A 110 -9.14 -7.74 1.35
N LEU A 111 -8.12 -8.49 1.79
CA LEU A 111 -7.96 -8.86 3.20
C LEU A 111 -7.73 -7.64 4.09
N LEU A 112 -6.87 -6.71 3.67
CA LEU A 112 -6.60 -5.48 4.41
C LEU A 112 -7.85 -4.60 4.53
N LEU A 113 -8.66 -4.48 3.47
CA LEU A 113 -9.93 -3.73 3.51
C LEU A 113 -10.95 -4.34 4.49
N LEU A 114 -10.96 -5.66 4.63
CA LEU A 114 -11.94 -6.37 5.47
C LEU A 114 -11.53 -6.45 6.94
N ARG A 115 -10.23 -6.55 7.22
CA ARG A 115 -9.70 -6.87 8.55
C ARG A 115 -8.72 -5.84 9.11
N GLY A 116 -8.40 -4.79 8.36
CA GLY A 116 -7.44 -3.77 8.77
C GLY A 116 -5.99 -4.28 8.81
N PRO A 117 -5.14 -3.68 9.66
CA PRO A 117 -3.70 -3.96 9.68
C PRO A 117 -3.34 -5.39 10.11
N GLN A 118 -2.59 -6.11 9.27
CA GLN A 118 -2.27 -7.55 9.44
C GLN A 118 -0.78 -7.84 9.25
N THR A 119 -0.27 -8.89 9.91
CA THR A 119 1.11 -9.36 9.68
C THR A 119 1.22 -10.22 8.42
N LEU A 120 2.45 -10.50 7.96
CA LEU A 120 2.69 -11.38 6.80
C LEU A 120 2.10 -12.77 7.01
N ALA A 121 2.33 -13.36 8.19
CA ALA A 121 1.82 -14.68 8.53
C ALA A 121 0.28 -14.73 8.53
N GLU A 122 -0.36 -13.68 9.05
CA GLU A 122 -1.81 -13.56 9.00
C GLU A 122 -2.33 -13.45 7.56
N LEU A 123 -1.68 -12.65 6.72
CA LEU A 123 -2.07 -12.47 5.33
C LEU A 123 -1.94 -13.77 4.55
N LEU A 124 -0.81 -14.48 4.67
CA LEU A 124 -0.57 -15.78 4.05
C LEU A 124 -1.65 -16.80 4.45
N ALA A 125 -1.93 -16.92 5.75
CA ALA A 125 -2.92 -17.89 6.24
C ALA A 125 -4.36 -17.54 5.81
N ARG A 126 -4.68 -16.25 5.64
CA ARG A 126 -6.05 -15.79 5.33
C ARG A 126 -6.30 -15.68 3.83
N SER A 127 -5.25 -15.60 3.01
CA SER A 127 -5.37 -15.48 1.56
C SER A 127 -5.65 -16.81 0.88
N GLU A 128 -5.48 -17.96 1.55
CA GLU A 128 -5.57 -19.31 0.95
C GLU A 128 -6.77 -19.53 0.02
N ARG A 129 -7.94 -18.97 0.37
CA ARG A 129 -9.17 -19.08 -0.45
C ARG A 129 -9.37 -17.97 -1.48
N LEU A 130 -8.56 -16.91 -1.43
CA LEU A 130 -8.57 -15.78 -2.38
C LEU A 130 -7.48 -15.95 -3.43
N HIS A 131 -6.27 -16.26 -2.98
CA HIS A 131 -5.09 -16.54 -3.79
C HIS A 131 -4.10 -17.38 -2.98
N ARG A 132 -3.62 -18.47 -3.57
CA ARG A 132 -2.65 -19.35 -2.93
C ARG A 132 -1.25 -18.82 -3.22
N PHE A 133 -0.60 -18.31 -2.19
CA PHE A 133 0.83 -17.97 -2.20
C PHE A 133 1.65 -19.20 -1.81
N ASP A 134 2.86 -19.27 -2.33
CA ASP A 134 3.81 -20.35 -2.05
C ASP A 134 4.45 -20.20 -0.66
N ASP A 135 4.86 -18.98 -0.31
CA ASP A 135 5.55 -18.68 0.95
C ASP A 135 5.35 -17.22 1.43
N LEU A 136 6.02 -16.87 2.53
CA LEU A 136 5.98 -15.52 3.10
C LEU A 136 6.73 -14.49 2.24
N ASP A 137 7.71 -14.93 1.44
CA ASP A 137 8.52 -14.05 0.61
C ASP A 137 7.73 -13.57 -0.60
N GLU A 138 6.89 -14.42 -1.18
CA GLU A 138 5.95 -14.03 -2.24
C GLU A 138 4.93 -13.00 -1.75
N VAL A 139 4.38 -13.19 -0.54
CA VAL A 139 3.47 -12.22 0.09
C VAL A 139 4.17 -10.89 0.33
N ARG A 140 5.40 -10.92 0.88
CA ARG A 140 6.21 -9.72 1.11
C ARG A 140 6.50 -9.00 -0.20
N TYR A 141 6.94 -9.71 -1.22
CA TYR A 141 7.21 -9.15 -2.54
C TYR A 141 5.98 -8.44 -3.11
N CYS A 142 4.79 -9.04 -3.00
CA CYS A 142 3.55 -8.42 -3.45
C CYS A 142 3.21 -7.13 -2.68
N LEU A 143 3.44 -7.11 -1.36
CA LEU A 143 3.22 -5.92 -0.53
C LEU A 143 4.22 -4.82 -0.83
N ASP A 144 5.50 -5.16 -1.02
CA ASP A 144 6.54 -4.20 -1.39
C ASP A 144 6.24 -3.55 -2.75
N ARG A 145 5.71 -4.32 -3.71
CA ARG A 145 5.23 -3.79 -5.00
C ARG A 145 4.02 -2.86 -4.86
N LEU A 146 3.16 -3.05 -3.85
CA LEU A 146 2.02 -2.17 -3.56
C LEU A 146 2.45 -0.91 -2.81
N ALA A 147 3.47 -1.02 -1.96
CA ALA A 147 4.03 0.08 -1.18
C ALA A 147 5.01 0.96 -1.99
N GLY A 148 5.68 0.39 -3.00
CA GLY A 148 6.64 1.09 -3.86
C GLY A 148 6.03 1.83 -5.05
N ARG A 149 4.69 1.96 -5.12
CA ARG A 149 4.02 2.77 -6.15
C ARG A 149 4.12 4.26 -5.81
N ASP A 150 4.09 5.12 -6.83
CA ASP A 150 4.06 6.59 -6.64
C ASP A 150 2.92 7.02 -5.71
N ALA A 151 1.76 6.37 -5.87
CA ALA A 151 0.64 6.44 -4.94
C ALA A 151 0.49 5.08 -4.22
N PRO A 152 1.08 4.91 -3.02
CA PRO A 152 1.15 3.62 -2.35
C PRO A 152 -0.25 3.16 -1.93
N LEU A 153 -0.59 1.91 -2.26
CA LEU A 153 -1.88 1.30 -1.88
C LEU A 153 -1.83 0.63 -0.51
N VAL A 154 -0.62 0.29 -0.07
CA VAL A 154 -0.33 -0.36 1.20
C VAL A 154 0.88 0.31 1.83
N ILE A 155 0.92 0.39 3.16
CA ILE A 155 2.09 0.83 3.92
C ILE A 155 2.46 -0.21 4.97
N GLY A 156 3.76 -0.32 5.22
CA GLY A 156 4.31 -1.02 6.38
C GLY A 156 4.17 -0.15 7.64
N LEU A 157 3.56 -0.72 8.67
CA LEU A 157 3.45 -0.15 10.00
C LEU A 157 4.49 -0.84 10.89
N PRO A 158 5.48 -0.09 11.41
CA PRO A 158 6.49 -0.68 12.27
C PRO A 158 5.86 -1.20 13.55
N ARG A 159 6.43 -2.27 14.11
CA ARG A 159 5.95 -2.89 15.35
C ARG A 159 5.65 -1.88 16.46
N GLY A 160 4.45 -2.00 17.05
CA GLY A 160 4.10 -1.31 18.28
C GLY A 160 4.77 -1.94 19.51
N PRO A 161 4.78 -1.26 20.67
CA PRO A 161 5.33 -1.82 21.91
C PRO A 161 4.64 -3.15 22.25
N GLY A 162 5.43 -4.22 22.39
CA GLY A 162 4.94 -5.58 22.69
C GLY A 162 4.54 -6.43 21.47
N GLN A 163 4.63 -5.91 20.24
CA GLN A 163 4.41 -6.68 19.01
C GLN A 163 5.73 -7.23 18.47
N ARG A 164 5.72 -8.48 18.00
CA ARG A 164 6.90 -9.17 17.48
C ARG A 164 7.12 -8.97 15.98
N GLU A 165 6.08 -8.58 15.25
CA GLU A 165 6.06 -8.54 13.79
C GLU A 165 5.52 -7.20 13.28
N ASP A 166 5.99 -6.77 12.12
CA ASP A 166 5.46 -5.62 11.39
C ASP A 166 4.08 -5.94 10.82
N ARG A 167 3.25 -4.90 10.66
CA ARG A 167 1.90 -5.00 10.09
C ARG A 167 1.83 -4.21 8.81
N TYR A 168 0.94 -4.59 7.92
CA TYR A 168 0.65 -3.87 6.69
C TYR A 168 -0.77 -3.36 6.74
N ALA A 169 -1.00 -2.15 6.23
CA ALA A 169 -2.32 -1.52 6.19
C ALA A 169 -2.57 -0.85 4.83
N HIS A 170 -3.82 -0.83 4.38
CA HIS A 170 -4.18 -0.18 3.11
C HIS A 170 -4.37 1.33 3.29
N THR A 171 -4.06 2.12 2.26
CA THR A 171 -4.15 3.59 2.29
C THR A 171 -5.45 4.15 1.71
N LEU A 172 -6.31 3.29 1.16
CA LEU A 172 -7.52 3.69 0.42
C LEU A 172 -8.55 4.51 1.22
N THR A 173 -8.51 4.46 2.55
CA THR A 173 -9.45 5.22 3.41
C THR A 173 -8.86 6.50 3.98
N GLY A 174 -7.73 6.96 3.43
CA GLY A 174 -7.05 8.17 3.87
C GLY A 174 -5.90 7.88 4.83
N LYS A 175 -5.54 8.89 5.63
CA LYS A 175 -4.36 8.83 6.51
C LYS A 175 -4.52 7.72 7.54
N ILE A 176 -3.51 6.85 7.60
CA ILE A 176 -3.37 5.85 8.64
C ILE A 176 -2.49 6.45 9.72
N ASP A 177 -3.03 6.60 10.93
CA ASP A 177 -2.23 7.08 12.06
C ASP A 177 -1.13 6.05 12.37
N ARG A 178 0.09 6.34 11.90
CA ARG A 178 1.28 5.60 12.30
C ARG A 178 1.54 5.91 13.77
N PRO A 179 1.66 4.92 14.67
CA PRO A 179 2.00 5.21 16.06
C PRO A 179 3.32 5.99 16.10
N ALA A 180 3.34 7.15 16.76
CA ALA A 180 4.43 8.13 16.69
C ALA A 180 5.82 7.58 17.06
N ALA A 181 5.88 6.55 17.91
CA ALA A 181 7.12 5.86 18.26
C ALA A 181 7.74 5.09 17.06
N ALA A 182 6.91 4.66 16.13
CA ALA A 182 7.27 3.87 14.96
C ALA A 182 7.75 4.77 13.80
N ALA A 183 7.21 5.99 13.69
CA ALA A 183 7.68 7.01 12.74
C ALA A 183 9.13 7.44 13.03
N LYS A 184 9.53 7.49 14.30
CA LYS A 184 10.87 7.91 14.73
C LYS A 184 11.94 6.87 14.36
N ALA A 185 11.68 5.59 14.62
CA ALA A 185 12.59 4.49 14.29
C ALA A 185 12.75 4.26 12.77
N ALA A 186 11.68 4.45 11.99
CA ALA A 186 11.76 4.37 10.53
C ALA A 186 12.48 5.59 9.92
N GLY A 187 12.36 6.77 10.53
CA GLY A 187 13.15 7.94 10.15
C GLY A 187 14.64 7.77 10.45
N GLU A 188 14.98 7.11 11.56
CA GLU A 188 16.37 6.80 11.94
C GLU A 188 17.02 5.79 10.98
N SER A 189 16.31 4.72 10.56
CA SER A 189 16.88 3.74 9.62
C SER A 189 17.03 4.27 8.18
N VAL A 190 16.10 5.11 7.73
CA VAL A 190 16.23 5.81 6.43
C VAL A 190 17.37 6.83 6.47
N ASN A 191 17.53 7.54 7.59
CA ASN A 191 18.67 8.45 7.78
C ASN A 191 20.01 7.70 7.85
N GLU A 192 20.09 6.53 8.49
CA GLU A 192 21.30 5.70 8.50
C GLU A 192 21.65 5.19 7.11
N ALA A 193 20.67 4.72 6.33
CA ALA A 193 20.89 4.30 4.95
C ALA A 193 21.31 5.46 4.04
N ALA A 194 20.72 6.65 4.24
CA ALA A 194 21.10 7.86 3.52
C ALA A 194 22.49 8.37 3.92
N ALA A 195 22.85 8.31 5.20
CA ALA A 195 24.16 8.66 5.72
C ALA A 195 25.24 7.72 5.18
N ALA A 196 25.00 6.40 5.18
CA ALA A 196 25.92 5.42 4.61
C ALA A 196 26.11 5.61 3.09
N ASN A 197 25.06 5.97 2.36
CA ASN A 197 25.16 6.30 0.94
C ASN A 197 25.97 7.59 0.70
N LEU A 198 25.74 8.61 1.54
CA LEU A 198 26.47 9.89 1.46
C LEU A 198 27.95 9.71 1.77
N GLU A 199 28.29 8.90 2.78
CA GLU A 199 29.65 8.57 3.17
C GLU A 199 30.39 7.80 2.07
N SER A 200 29.73 6.82 1.44
CA SER A 200 30.28 6.12 0.28
C SER A 200 30.53 7.05 -0.91
N ARG A 201 29.62 8.01 -1.15
CA ARG A 201 29.79 9.03 -2.21
C ARG A 201 30.92 10.01 -1.90
N MET A 202 31.08 10.42 -0.64
CA MET A 202 32.19 11.27 -0.22
C MET A 202 33.53 10.55 -0.41
N SER A 203 33.65 9.31 0.03
CA SER A 203 34.88 8.52 -0.17
C SER A 203 35.21 8.36 -1.66
N ALA A 204 34.23 8.04 -2.51
CA ALA A 204 34.45 7.93 -3.95
C ALA A 204 34.81 9.28 -4.62
N LEU A 205 34.34 10.40 -4.09
CA LEU A 205 34.70 11.74 -4.55
C LEU A 205 36.10 12.14 -4.10
N GLU A 206 36.49 11.82 -2.86
CA GLU A 206 37.82 12.04 -2.31
C GLU A 206 38.88 11.27 -3.10
N GLU A 207 38.62 10.00 -3.45
CA GLU A 207 39.52 9.21 -4.29
C GLU A 207 39.67 9.81 -5.70
N ARG A 208 38.58 10.29 -6.30
CA ARG A 208 38.63 10.97 -7.61
C ARG A 208 39.40 12.28 -7.53
N MET A 209 39.22 13.06 -6.46
CA MET A 209 40.00 14.28 -6.24
C MET A 209 41.48 13.97 -6.09
N ALA A 210 41.85 12.97 -5.28
CA ALA A 210 43.25 12.57 -5.11
C ALA A 210 43.89 12.13 -6.45
N ALA A 211 43.13 11.40 -7.28
CA ALA A 211 43.59 10.99 -8.62
C ALA A 211 43.74 12.19 -9.58
N LEU A 212 42.82 13.15 -9.54
CA LEU A 212 42.88 14.38 -10.33
C LEU A 212 44.05 15.28 -9.89
N GLU A 213 44.27 15.44 -8.59
CA GLU A 213 45.40 16.19 -8.03
C GLU A 213 46.75 15.55 -8.38
N ALA A 214 46.85 14.22 -8.30
CA ALA A 214 48.04 13.50 -8.72
C ALA A 214 48.32 13.68 -10.23
N GLY A 215 47.28 13.61 -11.06
CA GLY A 215 47.37 13.86 -12.51
C GLY A 215 47.78 15.30 -12.83
N MET A 216 47.23 16.28 -12.11
CA MET A 216 47.57 17.69 -12.24
C MET A 216 49.02 17.98 -11.82
N LYS A 217 49.50 17.34 -10.75
CA LYS A 217 50.89 17.41 -10.30
C LYS A 217 51.88 16.77 -11.29
N MET A 218 51.44 15.76 -12.05
CA MET A 218 52.23 15.19 -13.15
C MET A 218 52.29 16.11 -14.38
N LEU A 219 51.23 16.89 -14.63
CA LEU A 219 51.17 17.82 -15.77
C LEU A 219 51.80 19.19 -15.50
N LEU A 220 52.05 19.55 -14.24
CA LEU A 220 52.77 20.76 -13.83
C LEU A 220 54.17 20.39 -13.31
N PRO A 221 55.17 20.17 -14.18
CA PRO A 221 56.56 20.22 -13.74
C PRO A 221 56.88 21.66 -13.30
N ASP A 222 57.59 21.82 -12.18
CA ASP A 222 57.97 23.10 -11.57
C ASP A 222 58.34 24.18 -12.60
N GLY A 223 57.39 25.07 -12.88
CA GLY A 223 57.54 26.22 -13.75
C GLY A 223 57.64 27.49 -12.92
N SER A 224 58.88 27.95 -12.71
CA SER A 224 59.29 29.29 -12.26
C SER A 224 59.22 29.59 -10.75
N GLN A 225 60.35 29.29 -10.09
CA GLN A 225 60.92 30.20 -9.10
C GLN A 225 61.13 31.60 -9.74
N PRO A 226 60.65 32.70 -9.16
CA PRO A 226 61.15 34.02 -9.52
C PRO A 226 62.45 34.28 -8.75
N SER A 227 63.59 34.19 -9.45
CA SER A 227 64.86 34.76 -8.99
C SER A 227 64.93 36.23 -9.39
N ALA A 228 65.47 37.05 -8.48
CA ALA A 228 65.68 38.50 -8.49
C ALA A 228 65.99 39.17 -9.83
#